data_AF-A0A1D3TYT3-F1
#
_entry.id   AF-A0A1D3TYT3-F1
#
_cell.length_a   1.000
_cell.length_b   1.000
_cell.length_c   1.000
_cell.angle_alpha   90.00
_cell.angle_beta   90.00
_cell.angle_gamma   90.00
#
_symmetry.space_group_name_H-M   'P 1'
#
loop_
_entity.id
_entity.type
_entity.pdbx_description
1 polymer ?
#
loop_
_entity_poly.entity_id
_entity_poly.type
_entity_poly.pdbx_seq_one_letter_code
_entity_poly.pdbx_strand_id
1 'polypeptide(L)'
;MEAKRKKLTDMLLDDKILKEAYDERYDEYTQKINHIRQEQKILTSNVDAKKDIGKRMKDLRSRISEVKVLDKFDRSVFESVVKKVLIGEINEDGISDPYKITFVLKGLADYSVSDAKKRYKNLRKQVG
;
A
#
# COMPACT_ATOMS: atom_id res chain seq x y z
N MET A 1 -20.18 -10.71 23.91
CA MET A 1 -20.28 -12.18 24.11
C MET A 1 -19.86 -12.59 25.52
N GLU A 2 -18.82 -12.00 26.13
CA GLU A 2 -18.43 -12.27 27.53
C GLU A 2 -19.53 -11.97 28.56
N ALA A 3 -20.25 -10.85 28.42
CA ALA A 3 -21.40 -10.54 29.30
C ALA A 3 -22.52 -11.61 29.21
N LYS A 4 -22.70 -12.24 28.04
CA LYS A 4 -23.67 -13.34 27.86
C LYS A 4 -23.19 -14.64 28.50
N ARG A 5 -21.88 -14.93 28.48
CA ARG A 5 -21.27 -16.05 29.23
C ARG A 5 -21.42 -15.88 30.74
N LYS A 6 -21.18 -14.68 31.25
CA LYS A 6 -21.38 -14.37 32.68
C LYS A 6 -22.83 -14.60 33.12
N LYS A 7 -23.79 -14.11 32.33
CA LYS A 7 -25.22 -14.31 32.57
C LYS A 7 -25.65 -15.78 32.51
N LEU A 8 -25.03 -16.59 31.64
CA LEU A 8 -25.25 -18.04 31.56
C LEU A 8 -24.80 -18.74 32.84
N THR A 9 -23.65 -18.34 33.40
CA THR A 9 -23.15 -18.91 34.66
C THR A 9 -24.08 -18.58 35.82
N ASP A 10 -24.62 -17.35 35.87
CA ASP A 10 -25.60 -16.96 36.88
C ASP A 10 -26.90 -17.77 36.76
N MET A 11 -27.38 -18.03 35.53
CA MET A 11 -28.59 -18.83 35.32
C MET A 11 -28.43 -20.32 35.67
N LEU A 12 -27.22 -20.87 35.54
CA LEU A 12 -26.91 -22.23 35.99
C LEU A 12 -26.87 -22.32 37.53
N LEU A 13 -26.31 -21.31 38.19
CA LEU A 13 -26.27 -21.24 39.66
C LEU A 13 -27.66 -21.06 40.28
N ASP A 14 -28.58 -20.43 39.55
CA ASP A 14 -29.99 -20.27 39.92
C ASP A 14 -30.87 -21.50 39.57
N ASP A 15 -30.29 -22.62 39.09
CA ASP A 15 -30.99 -23.82 38.59
C ASP A 15 -32.03 -23.54 37.48
N LYS A 16 -31.94 -22.39 36.79
CA LYS A 16 -32.87 -22.00 35.72
C LYS A 16 -32.61 -22.74 34.41
N ILE A 17 -31.44 -23.35 34.26
CA ILE A 17 -31.01 -24.09 33.07
C ILE A 17 -30.27 -25.36 33.47
N LEU A 18 -30.45 -26.42 32.68
CA LEU A 18 -29.71 -27.67 32.85
C LEU A 18 -28.27 -27.50 32.37
N LYS A 19 -27.36 -28.27 32.98
CA LYS A 19 -25.93 -28.25 32.67
C LYS A 19 -25.63 -28.51 31.19
N GLU A 20 -26.34 -29.42 30.54
CA GLU A 20 -26.18 -29.70 29.11
C GLU A 20 -26.51 -28.49 28.22
N ALA A 21 -27.59 -27.75 28.55
CA ALA A 21 -27.95 -26.53 27.83
C ALA A 21 -26.98 -25.37 28.09
N TYR A 22 -26.33 -25.37 29.27
CA TYR A 22 -25.26 -24.43 29.59
C TYR A 22 -24.00 -24.72 28.77
N ASP A 23 -23.53 -25.97 28.78
CA ASP A 23 -22.29 -26.39 28.12
C ASP A 23 -22.37 -26.11 26.60
N GLU A 24 -23.49 -26.47 25.95
CA GLU A 24 -23.71 -26.23 24.52
C GLU A 24 -23.65 -24.72 24.16
N ARG A 25 -24.34 -23.87 24.92
CA ARG A 25 -24.35 -22.41 24.71
C ARG A 25 -23.00 -21.78 25.02
N TYR A 26 -22.29 -22.30 26.01
CA TYR A 26 -20.98 -21.82 26.41
C TYR A 26 -19.93 -22.13 25.35
N ASP A 27 -19.97 -23.34 24.77
CA ASP A 27 -19.10 -23.75 23.68
C ASP A 27 -19.37 -22.93 22.42
N GLU A 28 -20.64 -22.72 22.06
CA GLU A 28 -21.03 -21.88 20.93
C GLU A 28 -20.47 -20.44 21.07
N TYR A 29 -20.59 -19.87 22.27
CA TYR A 29 -20.04 -18.54 22.55
C TYR A 29 -18.52 -18.50 22.57
N THR A 30 -17.88 -19.57 23.05
CA THR A 30 -16.42 -19.69 23.06
C THR A 30 -15.88 -19.80 21.64
N GLN A 31 -16.50 -20.60 20.78
CA GLN A 31 -16.15 -20.70 19.36
C GLN A 31 -16.28 -19.35 18.64
N LYS A 32 -17.41 -18.65 18.84
CA LYS A 32 -17.63 -17.32 18.25
C LYS A 32 -16.60 -16.29 18.73
N ILE A 33 -16.24 -16.30 20.01
CA ILE A 33 -15.20 -15.40 20.56
C ILE A 33 -13.84 -15.70 19.93
N ASN A 34 -13.48 -16.99 19.82
CA ASN A 34 -12.20 -17.40 19.25
C ASN A 34 -12.10 -17.05 17.77
N HIS A 35 -13.18 -17.24 17.02
CA HIS A 35 -13.25 -16.86 15.60
C HIS A 35 -13.03 -15.35 15.41
N ILE A 36 -13.76 -14.51 16.16
CA ILE A 36 -13.62 -13.04 16.09
C ILE A 36 -12.19 -12.61 16.49
N ARG A 37 -11.59 -13.23 17.51
CA ARG A 37 -10.21 -12.92 17.93
C ARG A 37 -9.18 -13.30 16.86
N GLN A 38 -9.38 -14.42 16.16
CA GLN A 38 -8.52 -14.83 15.05
C GLN A 38 -8.62 -13.84 13.88
N GLU A 39 -9.84 -13.47 13.48
CA GLU A 39 -10.04 -12.47 12.43
C GLU A 39 -9.41 -11.12 12.79
N GLN A 40 -9.60 -10.67 14.04
CA GLN A 40 -8.97 -9.45 14.53
C GLN A 40 -7.45 -9.51 14.43
N LYS A 41 -6.82 -10.63 14.83
CA LYS A 41 -5.37 -10.82 14.75
C LYS A 41 -4.85 -10.78 13.32
N ILE A 42 -5.57 -11.39 12.37
CA ILE A 42 -5.23 -11.36 10.95
C ILE A 42 -5.32 -9.94 10.40
N LEU A 43 -6.41 -9.23 10.71
CA LEU A 43 -6.61 -7.85 10.29
C LEU A 43 -5.54 -6.91 10.86
N THR A 44 -5.20 -7.05 12.15
CA THR A 44 -4.12 -6.27 12.78
C THR A 44 -2.77 -6.55 12.12
N SER A 45 -2.43 -7.82 11.88
CA SER A 45 -1.18 -8.17 11.19
C SER A 45 -1.11 -7.59 9.77
N ASN A 46 -2.24 -7.60 9.05
CA ASN A 46 -2.32 -6.99 7.72
C ASN A 46 -2.16 -5.46 7.75
N VAL A 47 -2.73 -4.80 8.75
CA VAL A 47 -2.56 -3.35 8.96
C VAL A 47 -1.11 -3.01 9.29
N ASP A 48 -0.48 -3.78 10.16
CA ASP A 48 0.92 -3.59 10.52
C ASP A 48 1.85 -3.82 9.33
N ALA A 49 1.61 -4.86 8.53
CA ALA A 49 2.33 -5.10 7.28
C ALA A 49 2.17 -3.94 6.27
N LYS A 50 0.94 -3.40 6.12
CA LYS A 50 0.69 -2.22 5.26
C LYS A 50 1.39 -0.96 5.78
N LYS A 51 1.41 -0.76 7.10
CA LYS A 51 2.07 0.38 7.75
C LYS A 51 3.59 0.31 7.57
N ASP A 52 4.17 -0.89 7.64
CA ASP A 52 5.59 -1.13 7.37
C ASP A 52 5.97 -0.79 5.93
N ILE A 53 5.17 -1.25 4.95
CA ILE A 53 5.37 -0.93 3.54
C ILE A 53 5.28 0.59 3.30
N GLY A 54 4.29 1.25 3.90
CA GLY A 54 4.13 2.70 3.80
C GLY A 54 5.32 3.48 4.36
N LYS A 55 5.86 3.06 5.51
CA LYS A 55 7.08 3.63 6.11
C LYS A 55 8.29 3.42 5.21
N ARG A 56 8.54 2.18 4.79
CA ARG A 56 9.67 1.85 3.90
C ARG A 56 9.63 2.61 2.59
N MET A 57 8.43 2.82 2.03
CA MET A 57 8.25 3.61 0.82
C MET A 57 8.47 5.12 1.07
N LYS A 58 8.08 5.63 2.23
CA LYS A 58 8.36 7.02 2.63
C LYS A 58 9.87 7.24 2.82
N ASP A 59 10.55 6.31 3.47
CA ASP A 59 12.01 6.34 3.68
C ASP A 59 12.77 6.18 2.36
N LEU A 60 12.27 5.35 1.43
CA LEU A 60 12.83 5.25 0.09
C LEU A 60 12.68 6.57 -0.67
N ARG A 61 11.49 7.19 -0.61
CA ARG A 61 11.26 8.51 -1.24
C ARG A 61 12.14 9.60 -0.64
N SER A 62 12.30 9.64 0.69
CA SER A 62 13.16 10.65 1.34
C SER A 62 14.61 10.47 0.93
N ARG A 63 15.12 9.23 0.89
CA ARG A 63 16.47 8.93 0.40
C ARG A 63 16.63 9.30 -1.07
N ILE A 64 15.64 9.02 -1.94
CA ILE A 64 15.69 9.43 -3.36
C ILE A 64 15.69 10.95 -3.51
N SER A 65 14.95 11.69 -2.67
CA SER A 65 14.95 13.16 -2.70
C SER A 65 16.20 13.79 -2.10
N GLU A 66 16.88 13.11 -1.17
CA GLU A 66 18.16 13.54 -0.58
C GLU A 66 19.36 13.21 -1.46
N VAL A 67 19.27 12.14 -2.27
CA VAL A 67 20.30 11.80 -3.25
C VAL A 67 20.32 12.90 -4.30
N LYS A 68 21.30 13.79 -4.14
CA LYS A 68 21.85 14.65 -5.20
C LYS A 68 21.82 13.87 -6.50
N VAL A 69 21.17 14.47 -7.51
CA VAL A 69 21.16 14.05 -8.91
C VAL A 69 22.43 13.28 -9.22
N LEU A 70 22.31 11.99 -9.58
CA LEU A 70 23.45 11.16 -9.93
C LEU A 70 24.28 11.91 -10.98
N ASP A 71 25.53 12.22 -10.63
CA ASP A 71 26.45 13.00 -11.48
C ASP A 71 26.77 12.27 -12.80
N LYS A 72 26.53 10.95 -12.83
CA LYS A 72 26.64 10.09 -14.01
C LYS A 72 25.43 9.19 -14.13
N PHE A 73 24.96 9.02 -15.37
CA PHE A 73 23.87 8.11 -15.69
C PHE A 73 24.31 6.65 -15.50
N ASP A 74 23.64 5.92 -14.62
CA ASP A 74 23.82 4.48 -14.45
C ASP A 74 22.68 3.74 -15.15
N ARG A 75 23.05 3.02 -16.22
CA ARG A 75 22.10 2.23 -17.02
C ARG A 75 21.46 1.08 -16.24
N SER A 76 22.21 0.42 -15.35
CA SER A 76 21.72 -0.74 -14.60
C SER A 76 20.65 -0.32 -13.59
N VAL A 77 20.88 0.79 -12.89
CA VAL A 77 19.90 1.38 -11.98
C VAL A 77 18.68 1.84 -12.76
N PHE A 78 18.87 2.51 -13.91
CA PHE A 78 17.76 2.94 -14.76
C PHE A 78 16.88 1.77 -15.23
N GLU A 79 17.48 0.69 -15.74
CA GLU A 79 16.76 -0.51 -16.20
C GLU A 79 16.06 -1.27 -15.06
N SER A 80 16.59 -1.18 -13.83
CA SER A 80 15.94 -1.78 -12.65
C SER A 80 14.66 -1.05 -12.22
N VAL A 81 14.58 0.26 -12.44
CA VAL A 81 13.48 1.11 -11.94
C VAL A 81 12.45 1.43 -13.03
N VAL A 82 12.88 1.62 -14.28
CA VAL A 82 12.00 2.00 -15.39
C VAL A 82 11.55 0.77 -16.18
N LYS A 83 10.24 0.67 -16.42
CA LYS A 83 9.62 -0.38 -17.24
C LYS A 83 9.59 -0.01 -18.71
N LYS A 84 9.08 1.19 -19.03
CA LYS A 84 9.03 1.74 -20.40
C LYS A 84 9.08 3.25 -20.37
N VAL A 85 9.55 3.85 -21.46
CA VAL A 85 9.54 5.30 -21.67
C VAL A 85 8.63 5.59 -22.86
N LEU A 86 7.66 6.49 -22.66
CA LEU A 86 6.78 6.98 -23.73
C LEU A 86 7.28 8.35 -24.15
N ILE A 87 7.51 8.53 -25.45
CA ILE A 87 7.93 9.79 -26.05
C ILE A 87 6.79 10.31 -26.90
N GLY A 88 6.38 11.52 -26.61
CA GLY A 88 5.23 12.16 -27.21
C GLY A 88 3.91 11.79 -26.52
N GLU A 89 2.94 12.67 -26.64
CA GLU A 89 1.54 12.42 -26.32
C GLU A 89 0.68 13.07 -27.39
N ILE A 90 -0.42 12.42 -27.76
CA ILE A 90 -1.45 13.03 -28.60
C ILE A 90 -2.55 13.46 -27.64
N ASN A 91 -2.72 14.77 -27.49
CA ASN A 91 -3.80 15.32 -26.68
C ASN A 91 -5.16 15.00 -27.31
N GLU A 92 -6.24 15.08 -26.53
CA GLU A 92 -7.60 14.80 -26.99
C GLU A 92 -8.02 15.69 -28.19
N ASP A 93 -7.39 16.86 -28.33
CA ASP A 93 -7.55 17.79 -29.46
C ASP A 93 -6.82 17.37 -30.75
N GLY A 94 -6.17 16.20 -30.77
CA GLY A 94 -5.39 15.68 -31.90
C GLY A 94 -4.01 16.33 -32.07
N ILE A 95 -3.64 17.27 -31.21
CA ILE A 95 -2.32 17.93 -31.22
C ILE A 95 -1.29 17.01 -30.57
N SER A 96 -0.28 16.62 -31.35
CA SER A 96 0.88 15.88 -30.84
C SER A 96 1.83 16.81 -30.10
N ASP A 97 2.12 16.50 -28.83
CA ASP A 97 3.25 17.07 -28.09
C ASP A 97 4.42 16.09 -28.11
N PRO A 98 5.29 16.12 -29.15
CA PRO A 98 6.43 15.20 -29.27
C PRO A 98 7.50 15.42 -28.20
N TYR A 99 7.37 16.45 -27.36
CA TYR A 99 8.34 16.79 -26.32
C TYR A 99 7.98 16.24 -24.94
N LYS A 100 6.80 15.62 -24.77
CA LYS A 100 6.43 14.96 -23.52
C LYS A 100 7.20 13.64 -23.37
N ILE A 101 7.86 13.44 -22.23
CA ILE A 101 8.51 12.17 -21.89
C ILE A 101 7.88 11.64 -20.61
N THR A 102 7.29 10.45 -20.69
CA THR A 102 6.64 9.77 -19.56
C THR A 102 7.41 8.52 -19.21
N PHE A 103 7.81 8.39 -17.94
CA PHE A 103 8.51 7.21 -17.43
C PHE A 103 7.52 6.32 -16.69
N VAL A 104 7.32 5.12 -17.21
CA VAL A 104 6.53 4.09 -16.54
C VAL A 104 7.46 3.27 -15.66
N LEU A 105 7.22 3.27 -14.35
CA LEU A 105 8.10 2.63 -13.38
C LEU A 105 7.71 1.16 -13.14
N LYS A 106 8.68 0.32 -12.79
CA LYS A 106 8.43 -1.07 -12.38
C LYS A 106 7.90 -1.07 -10.94
N GLY A 107 6.57 -1.22 -10.77
CA GLY A 107 5.94 -1.45 -9.46
C GLY A 107 5.37 -0.22 -8.72
N LEU A 108 5.39 0.96 -9.34
CA LEU A 108 4.72 2.18 -8.85
C LEU A 108 4.00 2.91 -10.00
N ALA A 109 3.04 3.76 -9.65
CA ALA A 109 2.27 4.59 -10.59
C ALA A 109 3.15 5.44 -11.51
N ASP A 110 2.62 5.79 -12.68
CA ASP A 110 3.32 6.51 -13.74
C ASP A 110 3.86 7.87 -13.27
N TYR A 111 5.08 8.22 -13.70
CA TYR A 111 5.72 9.49 -13.40
C TYR A 111 5.95 10.28 -14.69
N SER A 112 5.48 11.52 -14.74
CA SER A 112 5.66 12.44 -15.88
C SER A 112 6.58 13.59 -15.49
N VAL A 113 7.47 13.96 -16.41
CA VAL A 113 8.36 15.12 -16.22
C VAL A 113 7.76 16.31 -16.97
N SER A 114 7.36 17.34 -16.23
CA SER A 114 6.95 18.64 -16.81
C SER A 114 8.16 19.41 -17.37
N ASP A 115 7.90 20.31 -18.33
CA ASP A 115 8.89 21.23 -18.91
C ASP A 115 10.11 20.60 -19.63
N ALA A 116 9.97 19.36 -20.14
CA ALA A 116 11.01 18.68 -20.92
C ALA A 116 11.53 19.54 -22.11
N LYS A 117 10.64 20.28 -22.78
CA LYS A 117 10.97 21.20 -23.88
C LYS A 117 11.98 22.29 -23.49
N LYS A 118 11.82 22.89 -22.31
CA LYS A 118 12.71 23.95 -21.80
C LYS A 118 14.08 23.38 -21.43
N ARG A 119 14.11 22.19 -20.81
CA ARG A 119 15.34 21.47 -20.47
C ARG A 119 16.15 21.12 -21.72
N TYR A 120 15.51 20.58 -22.77
CA TYR A 120 16.17 20.25 -24.04
C TYR A 120 16.77 21.49 -24.74
N LYS A 121 16.05 22.61 -24.76
CA LYS A 121 16.54 23.86 -25.36
C LYS A 121 17.76 24.43 -24.62
N ASN A 122 17.83 24.28 -23.29
CA ASN A 122 18.95 24.78 -22.50
C ASN A 122 20.23 23.95 -22.70
N LEU A 123 20.11 22.63 -22.90
CA LEU A 123 21.24 21.75 -23.25
C LEU A 123 21.85 22.13 -24.61
N ARG A 124 21.03 22.45 -25.61
CA ARG A 124 21.52 22.90 -26.93
C ARG A 124 22.24 24.25 -26.91
N LYS A 125 21.93 25.13 -25.95
CA LYS A 125 22.58 26.44 -25.81
C LYS A 125 23.96 26.37 -25.16
N GLN A 126 24.31 25.29 -24.47
CA GLN A 126 25.61 25.11 -23.82
C GLN A 126 26.66 24.46 -24.74
N VAL A 127 26.27 23.97 -25.91
CA VAL A 127 27.13 23.26 -26.87
C VAL A 127 27.28 24.05 -28.18
N GLY A 128 26.91 25.34 -28.18
CA GLY A 128 27.01 26.25 -29.33
C GLY A 128 27.93 27.42 -29.02
#